data_AF-A0A7X9PPZ8-F1
#
_entry.id   AF-A0A7X9PPZ8-F1
#
_cell.length_a   1.000
_cell.length_b   1.000
_cell.length_c   1.000
_cell.angle_alpha   90.00
_cell.angle_beta   90.00
_cell.angle_gamma   90.00
#
_symmetry.space_group_name_H-M   'P 1'
#
loop_
_entity.id
_entity.type
_entity.pdbx_description
1 polymer ?
#
loop_
_entity_poly.entity_id
_entity_poly.type
_entity_poly.pdbx_seq_one_letter_code
_entity_poly.pdbx_strand_id
1 'polypeptide(L)'
;IPGTALYEEMERGRFELITPFDSLRELKGLVEQSTFTHCFFSSMHASNYYAIRGTMPKDKEKVLNQLNAILSRKDPRLLRPEFMRGL
;
A
#
# COMPACT_ATOMS: atom_id res chain seq x y z
N ILE A 1 10.95 -14.79 -2.54
CA ILE A 1 10.87 -16.26 -2.72
C ILE A 1 12.20 -16.70 -3.29
N PRO A 2 12.97 -17.55 -2.61
CA PRO A 2 14.24 -18.05 -3.14
C PRO A 2 14.08 -18.65 -4.54
N GLY A 3 15.06 -18.42 -5.41
CA GLY A 3 15.06 -18.98 -6.78
C GLY A 3 14.23 -18.19 -7.81
N THR A 4 13.68 -17.03 -7.46
CA THR A 4 13.10 -16.11 -8.46
C THR A 4 14.13 -15.10 -8.93
N ALA A 5 13.97 -14.59 -10.16
CA ALA A 5 14.86 -13.56 -10.71
C ALA A 5 14.96 -12.33 -9.79
N LEU A 6 13.83 -11.86 -9.23
CA LEU A 6 13.84 -10.74 -8.27
C LEU A 6 14.60 -11.05 -6.98
N TYR A 7 14.58 -12.29 -6.50
CA TYR A 7 15.38 -12.70 -5.35
C TYR A 7 16.87 -12.68 -5.67
N GLU A 8 17.29 -13.15 -6.85
CA GLU A 8 18.69 -13.05 -7.28
C GLU A 8 19.16 -11.60 -7.44
N GLU A 9 18.32 -10.72 -7.98
CA GLU A 9 18.62 -9.29 -8.09
C GLU A 9 18.74 -8.64 -6.71
N MET A 10 17.90 -9.04 -5.75
CA MET A 10 17.97 -8.59 -4.36
C MET A 10 19.26 -9.03 -3.68
N GLU A 11 19.64 -10.30 -3.79
CA GLU A 11 20.90 -10.83 -3.24
C GLU A 11 22.14 -10.16 -3.83
N ARG A 12 22.06 -9.74 -5.10
CA ARG A 12 23.13 -9.02 -5.81
C ARG A 12 23.09 -7.50 -5.56
N GLY A 13 22.18 -7.01 -4.72
CA GLY A 13 22.03 -5.59 -4.37
C GLY A 13 21.53 -4.71 -5.53
N ARG A 14 20.97 -5.30 -6.59
CA ARG A 14 20.42 -4.59 -7.76
C ARG A 14 18.92 -4.33 -7.66
N PHE A 15 18.26 -4.93 -6.68
CA PHE A 15 16.86 -4.70 -6.37
C PHE A 15 16.69 -4.48 -4.87
N GLU A 16 16.00 -3.41 -4.51
CA GLU A 16 15.66 -3.09 -3.12
C GLU A 16 14.15 -3.23 -2.93
N LEU A 17 13.75 -3.96 -1.88
CA LEU A 17 12.34 -4.08 -1.52
C LEU A 17 11.84 -2.77 -0.91
N ILE A 18 10.65 -2.35 -1.33
CA ILE A 18 9.97 -1.20 -0.75
C ILE A 18 9.64 -1.45 0.72
N THR A 19 9.70 -0.40 1.54
CA THR A 19 9.24 -0.48 2.92
C THR A 19 7.71 -0.51 2.99
N PRO A 20 7.11 -0.92 4.12
CA PRO A 20 5.66 -0.84 4.32
C PRO A 20 5.09 0.57 4.07
N PHE A 21 5.81 1.62 4.48
CA PHE A 21 5.38 3.00 4.26
C PHE A 21 5.56 3.47 2.82
N ASP A 22 6.53 2.94 2.09
CA ASP A 22 6.67 3.20 0.65
C ASP A 22 5.49 2.61 -0.12
N SER A 23 5.06 1.39 0.23
CA SER A 23 3.86 0.78 -0.34
C SER A 23 2.60 1.64 -0.10
N LEU A 24 2.45 2.23 1.10
CA LEU A 24 1.34 3.16 1.36
C LEU A 24 1.47 4.48 0.59
N ARG A 25 2.70 4.97 0.36
CA ARG A 25 2.94 6.19 -0.42
C ARG A 25 2.60 5.96 -1.90
N GLU A 26 2.95 4.79 -2.44
CA GLU A 26 2.55 4.38 -3.78
C GLU A 26 1.02 4.27 -3.89
N LEU A 27 0.35 3.65 -2.92
CA LEU A 27 -1.11 3.56 -2.89
C LEU A 27 -1.77 4.94 -2.83
N LYS A 28 -1.22 5.88 -2.04
CA LYS A 28 -1.65 7.30 -2.05
C LYS A 28 -1.51 7.91 -3.42
N GLY A 29 -0.34 7.76 -4.05
CA GLY A 29 -0.07 8.28 -5.39
C GLY A 29 -1.08 7.76 -6.41
N LEU A 30 -1.39 6.47 -6.39
CA LEU A 30 -2.38 5.85 -7.27
C LEU A 30 -3.75 6.52 -7.09
N VAL A 31 -4.25 6.64 -5.86
CA VAL A 31 -5.57 7.26 -5.60
C VAL A 31 -5.57 8.75 -5.98
N GLU A 32 -4.51 9.48 -5.63
CA GLU A 32 -4.38 10.93 -5.83
C GLU A 32 -4.34 11.28 -7.32
N GLN A 33 -3.55 10.56 -8.10
CA GLN A 33 -3.33 10.83 -9.53
C GLN A 33 -4.39 10.22 -10.45
N SER A 34 -5.23 9.31 -9.94
CA SER A 34 -6.29 8.70 -10.73
C SER A 34 -7.57 9.53 -10.75
N THR A 35 -8.24 9.53 -11.91
CA THR A 35 -9.58 10.06 -12.09
C THR A 35 -10.55 8.90 -12.29
N PHE A 36 -11.45 8.73 -11.33
CA PHE A 36 -12.45 7.66 -11.34
C PHE A 36 -13.86 8.24 -11.56
N THR A 37 -14.74 7.46 -12.18
CA THR A 37 -16.14 7.84 -12.42
C THR A 37 -17.12 7.04 -11.57
N HIS A 38 -17.09 5.71 -11.68
CA HIS A 38 -17.95 4.79 -10.92
C HIS A 38 -17.11 3.58 -10.51
N CYS A 39 -16.15 3.80 -9.60
CA CYS A 39 -15.19 2.78 -9.20
C CYS A 39 -15.34 2.45 -7.73
N PHE A 40 -15.58 1.18 -7.41
CA PHE A 40 -15.33 0.67 -6.08
C PHE A 40 -13.83 0.38 -5.94
N PHE A 41 -13.12 1.24 -5.22
CA PHE A 41 -11.69 1.10 -4.99
C PHE A 41 -11.46 0.38 -3.67
N SER A 42 -10.67 -0.70 -3.66
CA SER A 42 -10.34 -1.42 -2.44
C SER A 42 -8.92 -1.97 -2.42
N SER A 43 -8.28 -1.86 -1.26
CA SER A 43 -7.00 -2.47 -0.92
C SER A 43 -7.16 -3.17 0.42
N MET A 44 -7.95 -4.25 0.44
CA MET A 44 -8.34 -4.95 1.67
C MET A 44 -7.76 -6.37 1.82
N HIS A 45 -7.07 -6.88 0.80
CA HIS A 45 -6.48 -8.22 0.83
C HIS A 45 -5.57 -8.40 2.05
N ALA A 46 -5.45 -9.63 2.55
CA ALA A 46 -4.66 -9.95 3.73
C ALA A 46 -3.17 -9.58 3.55
N SER A 47 -2.69 -9.54 2.30
CA SER A 47 -1.35 -9.10 1.95
C SER A 47 -1.10 -7.59 2.06
N ASN A 48 -2.13 -6.75 2.21
CA ASN A 48 -1.93 -5.29 2.30
C ASN A 48 -1.57 -4.84 3.72
N TYR A 49 -0.76 -3.78 3.82
CA TYR A 49 -0.33 -3.19 5.10
C TYR A 49 -1.42 -2.39 5.80
N TYR A 50 -2.38 -1.85 5.06
CA TYR A 50 -3.49 -1.10 5.61
C TYR A 50 -4.75 -1.29 4.76
N ALA A 51 -5.89 -1.48 5.42
CA ALA A 51 -7.16 -1.74 4.75
C ALA A 51 -7.82 -0.42 4.31
N ILE A 52 -8.03 -0.26 3.00
CA ILE A 52 -8.69 0.91 2.42
C ILE A 52 -9.83 0.46 1.51
N ARG A 53 -10.94 1.20 1.55
CA ARG A 53 -12.04 1.06 0.61
C ARG A 53 -12.80 2.37 0.44
N GLY A 54 -13.35 2.60 -0.75
CA GLY A 54 -14.23 3.72 -1.03
C GLY A 54 -14.85 3.66 -2.42
N THR A 55 -16.01 4.29 -2.58
CA THR A 55 -16.65 4.49 -3.89
C THR A 55 -16.16 5.82 -4.48
N MET A 56 -15.37 5.75 -5.54
CA MET A 56 -14.75 6.91 -6.18
C MET A 56 -15.66 7.49 -7.29
N PRO A 57 -15.69 8.82 -7.48
CA PRO A 57 -14.84 9.82 -6.83
C PRO A 57 -15.31 10.29 -5.44
N LYS A 58 -16.53 9.90 -5.02
CA LYS A 58 -17.17 10.39 -3.79
C LYS A 58 -16.31 10.25 -2.54
N ASP A 59 -15.62 9.12 -2.38
CA ASP A 59 -14.81 8.81 -1.20
C ASP A 59 -13.31 9.13 -1.37
N LYS A 60 -12.90 9.79 -2.47
CA LYS A 60 -11.47 10.03 -2.78
C LYS A 60 -10.76 10.79 -1.67
N GLU A 61 -11.32 11.93 -1.25
CA GLU A 61 -10.75 12.75 -0.18
C GLU A 61 -10.68 12.00 1.16
N LYS A 62 -11.70 11.19 1.46
CA LYS A 62 -11.71 10.35 2.66
C LYS A 62 -10.55 9.37 2.65
N VAL A 63 -10.32 8.68 1.53
CA VAL A 63 -9.23 7.72 1.37
C VAL A 63 -7.86 8.42 1.46
N LEU A 64 -7.69 9.57 0.80
CA LEU A 64 -6.46 10.35 0.86
C LEU A 64 -6.15 10.83 2.28
N ASN A 65 -7.16 11.30 3.01
CA ASN A 65 -7.00 11.73 4.41
C ASN A 65 -6.58 10.57 5.33
N GLN A 66 -7.13 9.38 5.13
CA GLN A 66 -6.71 8.18 5.88
C GLN A 66 -5.23 7.87 5.61
N LEU A 67 -4.81 7.85 4.34
CA LEU A 67 -3.43 7.60 3.95
C LEU A 67 -2.47 8.66 4.51
N ASN A 68 -2.83 9.94 4.39
CA ASN A 68 -2.05 11.05 4.95
C ASN A 68 -1.89 10.95 6.47
N ALA A 69 -2.95 10.58 7.20
CA ALA A 69 -2.89 10.42 8.65
C ALA A 69 -1.93 9.30 9.09
N ILE A 70 -1.87 8.20 8.34
CA ILE A 70 -0.97 7.07 8.66
C ILE A 70 0.48 7.41 8.28
N LEU A 71 0.68 7.97 7.08
CA LEU A 71 1.99 8.37 6.57
C LEU A 71 2.64 9.46 7.42
N SER A 72 1.85 10.38 7.98
CA SER A 72 2.36 11.44 8.87
C SER A 72 2.78 10.91 10.24
N ARG A 73 2.05 9.93 10.80
CA ARG A 73 2.39 9.30 12.08
C ARG A 73 3.64 8.43 12.01
N LYS A 74 3.89 7.80 10.85
CA LYS A 74 5.01 6.86 10.64
C LYS A 74 5.11 5.78 11.74
N ASP A 75 3.97 5.38 12.31
CA ASP A 75 3.90 4.41 13.40
C ASP A 75 3.60 3.00 12.83
N PRO A 76 4.55 2.06 12.87
CA PRO A 76 4.36 0.71 12.32
C PRO A 76 3.23 -0.06 13.01
N ARG A 77 2.85 0.30 14.25
CA ARG A 77 1.76 -0.35 14.99
C ARG A 77 0.38 -0.09 14.38
N LEU A 78 0.28 0.90 13.50
CA LEU A 78 -0.93 1.18 12.73
C LEU A 78 -1.06 0.30 11.49
N LEU A 79 0.00 -0.46 11.16
CA LEU A 79 0.05 -1.33 10.00
C LEU A 79 -0.23 -2.77 10.41
N ARG A 80 -0.71 -3.57 9.45
CA ARG A 80 -0.80 -5.02 9.62
C ARG A 80 0.63 -5.57 9.77
N PRO A 81 0.94 -6.26 10.89
CA PRO A 81 2.28 -6.81 11.09
C PRO A 81 2.52 -7.99 10.15
N GLU A 82 3.78 -8.24 9.80
CA GLU A 82 4.17 -9.25 8.79
C GLU A 82 3.60 -10.65 9.09
N PHE A 83 3.65 -11.09 10.35
CA PHE A 83 3.12 -12.41 10.74
C PHE A 83 1.60 -12.54 10.58
N MET A 84 0.88 -11.44 10.41
CA MET A 84 -0.57 -11.43 10.14
C MET A 84 -0.89 -11.19 8.66
N ARG A 85 0.10 -10.94 7.81
CA ARG A 85 -0.13 -10.78 6.37
C ARG A 85 -0.29 -12.17 5.74
N GLY A 86 -1.44 -12.37 5.09
CA GLY A 86 -1.68 -13.55 4.26
C GLY A 86 -0.96 -13.39 2.93
N LEU A 87 0.28 -13.84 2.88
CA LEU A 87 1.18 -13.84 1.72
C LEU A 87 1.26 -15.22 1.06
#